data_AF-A0A183ED86-F1
#
_entry.id   AF-A0A183ED86-F1
#
_cell.length_a   1.000
_cell.length_b   1.000
_cell.length_c   1.000
_cell.angle_alpha   90.00
_cell.angle_beta   90.00
_cell.angle_gamma   90.00
#
_symmetry.space_group_name_H-M   'P 1'
#
loop_
_entity.id
_entity.type
_entity.pdbx_description
1 polymer ?
#
loop_
_entity_poly.entity_id
_entity_poly.type
_entity_poly.pdbx_seq_one_letter_code
_entity_poly.pdbx_strand_id
1 'polypeptide(L)'
;MMKTEVEEDSRSRKEGGQVTDNCRFIFYKIGRIQESNNELIRNGSGFFYMDSNTREWEVSELGIDNPKQSVGHTLHQYYEVKNNPEVFSIMYNDEFPYPNNGTWSKSAGHTKGNTSDAQAAFCT
;
A
#
# COMPACT_ATOMS: atom_id res chain seq x y z
N MET A 1 33.22 15.65 -16.10
CA MET A 1 31.75 15.77 -16.03
C MET A 1 31.26 14.55 -15.28
N MET A 2 31.06 14.67 -13.97
CA MET A 2 30.63 13.55 -13.12
C MET A 2 29.14 13.31 -13.38
N LYS A 3 28.80 12.10 -13.81
CA LYS A 3 27.40 11.65 -13.81
C LYS A 3 27.10 11.25 -12.37
N THR A 4 26.26 12.04 -11.71
CA THR A 4 25.65 11.64 -10.45
C THR A 4 24.55 10.64 -10.81
N GLU A 5 24.81 9.36 -10.60
CA GLU A 5 23.78 8.33 -10.64
C GLU A 5 22.88 8.56 -9.43
N VAL A 6 21.61 8.89 -9.69
CA VAL A 6 20.57 8.91 -8.67
C VAL A 6 20.20 7.45 -8.44
N GLU A 7 20.64 6.91 -7.30
CA GLU A 7 20.24 5.59 -6.84
C GLU A 7 18.75 5.66 -6.46
N GLU A 8 17.87 5.20 -7.36
CA GLU A 8 16.43 5.09 -7.07
C GLU A 8 16.21 3.93 -6.10
N ASP A 9 15.94 4.28 -4.85
CA ASP A 9 15.69 3.34 -3.77
C ASP A 9 14.28 2.74 -3.88
N SER A 10 14.21 1.52 -4.40
CA SER A 10 12.98 0.75 -4.62
C SER A 10 12.49 -0.04 -3.42
N ARG A 11 13.06 0.19 -2.23
CA ARG A 11 12.77 -0.61 -1.02
C ARG A 11 11.46 -0.19 -0.36
N SER A 12 10.67 -1.16 0.10
CA SER A 12 9.52 -0.88 0.96
C SER A 12 10.01 -0.36 2.31
N ARG A 13 9.34 0.66 2.84
CA ARG A 13 9.69 1.25 4.14
C ARG A 13 8.78 0.69 5.22
N LYS A 14 9.38 0.19 6.30
CA LYS A 14 8.67 -0.14 7.55
C LYS A 14 7.98 1.12 8.09
N GLU A 15 6.95 0.95 8.92
CA GLU A 15 6.50 2.03 9.80
C GLU A 15 7.70 2.53 10.64
N GLY A 16 7.96 3.84 10.60
CA GLY A 16 9.13 4.46 11.24
C GLY A 16 10.37 4.60 10.35
N GLY A 17 10.28 4.29 9.04
CA GLY A 17 11.32 4.63 8.07
C GLY A 17 12.56 3.74 8.08
N GLN A 18 12.53 2.60 8.76
CA GLN A 18 13.57 1.58 8.63
C GLN A 18 13.48 0.93 7.25
N VAL A 19 14.59 1.01 6.53
CA VAL A 19 14.81 0.32 5.26
C VAL A 19 15.08 -1.14 5.57
N THR A 20 14.29 -2.05 5.01
CA THR A 20 14.45 -3.49 5.22
C THR A 20 14.63 -4.17 3.89
N ASP A 21 15.69 -4.98 3.76
CA ASP A 21 16.04 -5.71 2.53
C ASP A 21 15.00 -6.75 2.12
N ASN A 22 14.08 -7.12 3.04
CA ASN A 22 12.88 -7.87 2.71
C ASN A 22 11.66 -6.94 2.70
N CYS A 23 11.07 -6.75 1.53
CA CYS A 23 9.97 -5.81 1.37
C CYS A 23 8.56 -6.40 1.46
N ARG A 24 8.45 -7.61 2.02
CA ARG A 24 7.18 -8.32 2.11
C ARG A 24 6.54 -8.00 3.45
N PHE A 25 5.35 -7.43 3.38
CA PHE A 25 4.48 -7.21 4.52
C PHE A 25 3.06 -7.67 4.21
N ILE A 26 2.33 -8.01 5.25
CA ILE A 26 0.90 -8.27 5.21
C ILE A 26 0.20 -7.30 6.15
N PHE A 27 -1.02 -6.92 5.81
CA PHE A 27 -1.85 -6.11 6.69
C PHE A 27 -3.29 -6.62 6.70
N TYR A 28 -3.98 -6.40 7.81
CA TYR A 28 -5.39 -6.76 7.98
C TYR A 28 -6.16 -5.55 8.52
N LYS A 29 -7.06 -5.00 7.70
CA LYS A 29 -7.88 -3.85 8.09
C LYS A 29 -8.89 -4.27 9.17
N ILE A 30 -8.95 -3.49 10.25
CA ILE A 30 -9.92 -3.70 11.32
C ILE A 30 -11.22 -2.97 10.95
N GLY A 31 -12.35 -3.64 11.14
CA GLY A 31 -13.67 -3.03 10.98
C GLY A 31 -13.89 -1.87 11.97
N ARG A 32 -14.89 -1.04 11.70
CA ARG A 32 -15.26 0.04 12.62
C ARG A 32 -15.91 -0.54 13.87
N ILE A 33 -15.31 -0.34 15.05
CA ILE A 33 -15.83 -0.81 16.35
C ILE A 33 -16.02 0.40 17.26
N GLN A 34 -17.27 0.84 17.46
CA GLN A 34 -17.57 2.13 18.13
C GLN A 34 -17.14 2.16 19.60
N GLU A 35 -17.15 1.00 20.24
CA GLU A 35 -16.84 0.78 21.65
C GLU A 35 -15.32 0.66 21.92
N SER A 36 -14.48 0.75 20.89
CA SER A 36 -13.03 0.64 21.05
C SER A 36 -12.45 1.88 21.74
N ASN A 37 -11.53 1.62 22.68
CA ASN A 37 -10.73 2.68 23.32
C ASN A 37 -9.64 3.24 22.37
N ASN A 38 -9.38 2.59 21.24
CA ASN A 38 -8.44 3.05 20.22
C ASN A 38 -9.19 3.84 19.14
N GLU A 39 -8.80 5.09 18.92
CA GLU A 39 -9.50 6.00 18.00
C GLU A 39 -9.46 5.55 16.54
N LEU A 40 -8.36 4.95 16.09
CA LEU A 40 -8.21 4.44 14.72
C LEU A 40 -9.19 3.29 14.47
N ILE A 41 -9.33 2.39 15.44
CA ILE A 41 -10.29 1.28 15.37
C ILE A 41 -11.73 1.81 15.43
N ARG A 42 -11.99 2.79 16.30
CA ARG A 42 -13.30 3.45 16.43
C ARG A 42 -13.75 4.15 15.14
N ASN A 43 -12.80 4.68 14.39
CA ASN A 43 -13.04 5.36 13.12
C ASN A 43 -12.97 4.42 11.90
N GLY A 44 -12.55 3.16 12.08
CA GLY A 44 -12.42 2.17 10.99
C GLY A 44 -11.20 2.38 10.09
N SER A 45 -10.20 3.12 10.56
CA SER A 45 -8.90 3.29 9.90
C SER A 45 -7.80 2.42 10.50
N GLY A 46 -8.03 1.79 11.65
CA GLY A 46 -7.07 0.89 12.29
C GLY A 46 -6.83 -0.39 11.47
N PHE A 47 -5.61 -0.89 11.52
CA PHE A 47 -5.23 -2.15 10.87
C PHE A 47 -4.12 -2.84 11.65
N PHE A 48 -4.05 -4.16 11.50
CA PHE A 48 -2.90 -4.95 11.93
C PHE A 48 -1.86 -5.01 10.81
N TYR A 49 -0.59 -5.02 11.19
CA TYR A 49 0.56 -5.10 10.31
C TYR A 49 1.48 -6.24 10.76
N MET A 50 2.14 -6.88 9.80
CA MET A 50 3.22 -7.83 10.04
C MET A 50 4.19 -7.76 8.87
N ASP A 51 5.48 -7.78 9.19
CA ASP A 51 6.56 -7.85 8.19
C ASP A 51 7.44 -9.09 8.39
N SER A 52 8.30 -9.34 7.40
CA SER A 52 9.19 -10.50 7.41
C SER A 52 10.26 -10.49 8.52
N ASN A 53 10.50 -9.33 9.15
CA ASN A 53 11.49 -9.14 10.21
C ASN A 53 10.89 -9.46 11.57
N THR A 54 9.73 -8.88 11.90
CA THR A 54 9.07 -9.09 13.19
C THR A 54 8.26 -10.37 13.22
N ARG A 55 7.56 -10.70 12.12
CA ARG A 55 6.68 -11.88 11.98
C ARG A 55 5.62 -11.99 13.08
N GLU A 56 5.30 -10.87 13.71
CA GLU A 56 4.29 -10.75 14.74
C GLU A 56 3.23 -9.73 14.30
N TRP A 57 2.00 -9.93 14.74
CA TRP A 57 0.91 -8.99 14.46
C TRP A 57 1.01 -7.80 15.42
N GLU A 58 1.17 -6.62 14.87
CA GLU A 58 1.17 -5.36 15.62
C GLU A 58 0.00 -4.50 15.15
N VAL A 59 -0.65 -3.78 16.08
CA VAL A 59 -1.63 -2.74 15.70
C VAL A 59 -0.84 -1.53 15.24
N SER A 60 -1.10 -1.05 14.02
CA SER A 60 -0.45 0.15 13.52
C SER A 60 -0.77 1.37 14.40
N GLU A 61 0.24 2.19 14.66
CA GLU A 61 0.08 3.49 15.33
C GLU A 61 -0.55 4.54 14.41
N LEU A 62 -0.60 4.29 13.11
CA LEU A 62 -1.14 5.17 12.08
C LEU A 62 -2.39 4.57 11.45
N GLY A 63 -3.29 5.44 10.98
CA GLY A 63 -4.44 4.99 10.19
C GLY A 63 -4.01 4.49 8.81
N ILE A 64 -4.76 3.55 8.23
CA ILE A 64 -4.53 3.05 6.86
C ILE A 64 -4.64 4.17 5.80
N ASP A 65 -5.34 5.25 6.13
CA ASP A 65 -5.51 6.47 5.34
C ASP A 65 -4.32 7.44 5.47
N ASN A 66 -3.39 7.19 6.40
CA ASN A 66 -2.19 8.00 6.56
C ASN A 66 -1.13 7.61 5.49
N PRO A 67 -0.50 8.57 4.79
CA PRO A 67 0.51 8.26 3.77
C PRO A 67 1.87 7.81 4.35
N LYS A 68 2.10 7.95 5.66
CA LYS A 68 3.39 7.67 6.31
C LYS A 68 3.54 6.25 6.86
N GLN A 69 2.58 5.37 6.59
CA GLN A 69 2.69 3.94 6.92
C GLN A 69 3.09 3.12 5.68
N SER A 70 3.34 1.83 5.88
CA SER A 70 3.91 0.92 4.89
C SER A 70 3.14 0.86 3.57
N VAL A 71 1.81 0.74 3.59
CA VAL A 71 0.94 0.81 2.41
C VAL A 71 1.01 2.17 1.74
N GLY A 72 1.04 3.25 2.52
CA GLY A 72 1.15 4.63 2.03
C GLY A 72 2.45 4.86 1.26
N HIS A 73 3.59 4.45 1.84
CA HIS A 73 4.90 4.51 1.19
C HIS A 73 4.96 3.67 -0.09
N THR A 74 4.38 2.47 -0.05
CA THR A 74 4.28 1.56 -1.20
C THR A 74 3.52 2.21 -2.36
N LEU A 75 2.34 2.77 -2.10
CA LEU A 75 1.56 3.45 -3.13
C LEU A 75 2.19 4.77 -3.59
N HIS A 76 2.91 5.46 -2.71
CA HIS A 76 3.58 6.72 -3.04
C HIS A 76 4.59 6.54 -4.18
N GLN A 77 5.42 5.50 -4.11
CA GLN A 77 6.40 5.17 -5.16
C GLN A 77 5.75 5.07 -6.54
N TYR A 78 4.60 4.39 -6.62
CA TYR A 78 3.83 4.31 -7.87
C TYR A 78 3.33 5.68 -8.34
N TYR A 79 2.74 6.48 -7.44
CA TYR A 79 2.14 7.76 -7.82
C TYR A 79 3.18 8.81 -8.24
N GLU A 80 4.41 8.73 -7.74
CA GLU A 80 5.51 9.62 -8.17
C GLU A 80 5.91 9.41 -9.64
N VAL A 81 5.89 8.16 -10.10
CA VAL A 81 6.33 7.79 -11.46
C VAL A 81 5.19 7.49 -12.42
N LYS A 82 3.92 7.68 -12.01
CA LYS A 82 2.72 7.30 -12.79
C LYS A 82 2.70 7.85 -14.22
N ASN A 83 3.28 9.04 -14.46
CA ASN A 83 3.32 9.68 -15.77
C ASN A 83 4.60 9.38 -16.56
N ASN A 84 5.52 8.57 -16.02
CA ASN A 84 6.74 8.17 -16.71
C ASN A 84 6.40 7.07 -17.73
N PRO A 85 6.58 7.31 -19.05
CA PRO A 85 6.28 6.31 -20.08
C PRO A 85 7.21 5.09 -20.04
N GLU A 86 8.32 5.14 -19.29
CA GLU A 86 9.26 4.03 -19.10
C GLU A 86 8.86 3.11 -17.95
N VAL A 87 7.88 3.49 -17.12
CA VAL A 87 7.37 2.67 -16.01
C VAL A 87 6.06 2.02 -16.41
N PHE A 88 6.04 0.70 -16.43
CA PHE A 88 4.82 -0.06 -16.71
C PHE A 88 4.01 -0.24 -15.42
N SER A 89 2.69 -0.10 -15.50
CA SER A 89 1.82 -0.30 -14.35
C SER A 89 0.42 -0.72 -14.74
N ILE A 90 -0.17 -1.59 -13.91
CA ILE A 90 -1.54 -2.08 -14.04
C ILE A 90 -2.22 -1.98 -12.67
N MET A 91 -3.27 -1.19 -12.60
CA MET A 91 -4.25 -1.22 -11.50
C MET A 91 -5.48 -1.99 -11.95
N TYR A 92 -5.95 -2.91 -11.12
CA TYR A 92 -7.21 -3.60 -11.34
C TYR A 92 -8.14 -3.41 -10.14
N ASN A 93 -9.42 -3.25 -10.45
CA ASN A 93 -10.49 -3.15 -9.47
C ASN A 93 -11.74 -3.72 -10.15
N ASP A 94 -12.31 -4.76 -9.55
CA ASP A 94 -13.53 -5.40 -10.05
C ASP A 94 -14.82 -4.63 -9.68
N GLU A 95 -14.67 -3.50 -8.99
CA GLU A 95 -15.74 -2.59 -8.63
C GLU A 95 -15.41 -1.17 -9.13
N PHE A 96 -15.94 -0.79 -10.30
CA PHE A 96 -15.60 0.48 -10.96
C PHE A 96 -15.94 1.70 -10.09
N PRO A 97 -15.00 2.65 -9.88
CA PRO A 97 -15.26 3.83 -9.08
C PRO A 97 -15.81 4.97 -9.95
N TYR A 98 -17.00 4.84 -10.55
CA TYR A 98 -17.73 5.98 -11.11
C TYR A 98 -19.24 5.74 -11.11
N PRO A 99 -20.07 6.78 -10.93
CA PRO A 99 -21.49 6.59 -10.65
C PRO A 99 -22.35 6.24 -11.88
N ASN A 100 -21.82 6.08 -13.11
CA ASN A 100 -22.67 6.18 -14.30
C ASN A 100 -22.34 5.30 -15.53
N ASN A 101 -21.63 4.17 -15.43
CA ASN A 101 -21.69 3.20 -16.55
C ASN A 101 -21.18 1.79 -16.23
N GLY A 102 -22.04 0.80 -16.51
CA GLY A 102 -21.60 -0.52 -16.96
C GLY A 102 -21.46 -1.62 -15.89
N THR A 103 -22.44 -2.54 -15.92
CA THR A 103 -22.39 -3.92 -15.38
C THR A 103 -21.83 -4.10 -13.97
N TRP A 104 -22.70 -3.94 -12.97
CA TRP A 104 -22.50 -4.41 -11.61
C TRP A 104 -22.80 -5.91 -11.51
N SER A 105 -21.83 -6.73 -11.06
CA SER A 105 -22.08 -8.12 -10.68
C SER A 105 -22.29 -8.21 -9.17
N LYS A 106 -23.48 -8.63 -8.73
CA LYS A 106 -23.78 -8.87 -7.30
C LYS A 106 -23.13 -10.12 -6.72
N SER A 107 -22.48 -10.94 -7.55
CA SER A 107 -22.03 -12.29 -7.19
C SER A 107 -20.51 -12.48 -7.22
N ALA A 108 -19.72 -11.46 -7.52
CA ALA A 108 -18.25 -11.50 -7.46
C ALA A 108 -17.76 -10.92 -6.13
N GLY A 109 -16.82 -11.59 -5.46
CA GLY A 109 -16.13 -11.03 -4.29
C GLY A 109 -15.13 -9.96 -4.73
N HIS A 110 -15.27 -8.75 -4.19
CA HIS A 110 -14.55 -7.57 -4.67
C HIS A 110 -13.05 -7.58 -4.31
N THR A 111 -12.17 -7.74 -5.29
CA THR A 111 -10.71 -7.74 -5.15
C THR A 111 -10.08 -6.59 -5.94
N LYS A 112 -9.19 -5.86 -5.28
CA LYS A 112 -8.46 -4.71 -5.83
C LYS A 112 -6.96 -4.97 -5.71
N GLY A 113 -6.16 -4.55 -6.69
CA GLY A 113 -4.71 -4.70 -6.65
C GLY A 113 -3.97 -3.81 -7.64
N ASN A 114 -2.66 -3.71 -7.46
CA ASN A 114 -1.75 -2.93 -8.29
C ASN A 114 -0.46 -3.72 -8.54
N THR A 115 0.01 -3.72 -9.78
CA THR A 115 1.32 -4.23 -10.18
C THR A 115 2.03 -3.12 -10.94
N SER A 116 3.32 -2.91 -10.68
CA SER A 116 4.13 -1.92 -11.40
C SER A 116 5.51 -2.49 -11.68
N ASP A 117 5.96 -2.36 -12.92
CA ASP A 117 7.28 -2.73 -13.43
C ASP A 117 7.98 -1.41 -13.82
N ALA A 118 8.43 -0.69 -12.79
CA ALA A 118 9.65 0.08 -12.93
C ALA A 118 10.80 -0.93 -12.83
N GLN A 119 12.01 -0.60 -13.29
CA GLN A 119 13.23 -1.43 -13.15
C GLN A 119 13.59 -1.80 -11.67
N ALA A 120 12.70 -1.55 -10.72
CA ALA A 120 12.51 -2.33 -9.51
C ALA A 120 11.02 -2.39 -9.13
N ALA A 121 10.31 -3.41 -9.62
CA ALA A 121 8.94 -3.73 -9.24
C ALA A 121 8.90 -4.13 -7.76
N PHE A 122 8.26 -3.33 -6.90
CA PHE A 122 7.94 -3.61 -5.49
C PHE A 122 8.90 -4.59 -4.81
N CYS A 123 10.18 -4.20 -4.77
CA CYS A 123 11.34 -4.99 -4.35
C CYS A 123 11.55 -6.33 -5.05
N THR A 124 12.52 -6.31 -5.96
CA THR A 124 13.31 -7.47 -6.38
C THR A 124 14.59 -7.54 -5.56
#